data_AF-A0A0F7BI77-F1
#
_entry.id   AF-A0A0F7BI77-F1
#
_cell.length_a   1.000
_cell.length_b   1.000
_cell.length_c   1.000
_cell.angle_alpha   90.00
_cell.angle_beta   90.00
_cell.angle_gamma   90.00
#
_symmetry.space_group_name_H-M   'P 1'
#
loop_
_entity.id
_entity.type
_entity.pdbx_description
1 polymer ?
#
loop_
_entity_poly.entity_id
_entity_poly.type
_entity_poly.pdbx_seq_one_letter_code
_entity_poly.pdbx_strand_id
1 'polypeptide(L)'
;MKTYKKKFPAQPFFSPLKKKSEIGTIYLQSTRNNTILTLVDHQGNGKGWASSGSIGFQHSRKSTTYAAQAAAENIAKQAIKLGIDTVNIIMKGLGYGKQSSVRALYKSGLKVIYLVEKTPIPYNGCRPPKKRRK
;
A
#
# COMPACT_ATOMS: atom_id res chain seq x y z
N MET A 1 49.22 26.11 -33.92
CA MET A 1 48.52 25.92 -32.63
C MET A 1 47.01 26.06 -32.86
N LYS A 2 46.26 24.94 -32.90
CA LYS A 2 44.79 24.97 -33.06
C LYS A 2 44.14 24.88 -31.67
N THR A 3 43.56 25.98 -31.21
CA THR A 3 42.82 26.06 -29.94
C THR A 3 41.47 25.33 -30.06
N TYR A 4 41.37 24.14 -29.48
CA TYR A 4 40.11 23.43 -29.33
C TYR A 4 39.26 24.07 -28.21
N LYS A 5 38.31 24.94 -28.57
CA LYS A 5 37.24 25.36 -27.66
C LYS A 5 36.25 24.20 -27.52
N LYS A 6 36.40 23.37 -26.48
CA LYS A 6 35.35 22.43 -26.04
C LYS A 6 34.16 23.24 -25.53
N LYS A 7 33.07 23.33 -26.32
CA LYS A 7 31.76 23.71 -25.81
C LYS A 7 31.28 22.58 -24.89
N PHE A 8 31.33 22.80 -23.58
CA PHE A 8 30.64 21.94 -22.62
C PHE A 8 29.13 22.11 -22.84
N PRO A 9 28.34 21.02 -22.93
CA PRO A 9 26.89 21.14 -23.04
C PRO A 9 26.35 21.78 -21.75
N ALA A 10 25.63 22.90 -21.90
CA ALA A 10 24.93 23.53 -20.81
C ALA A 10 23.91 22.54 -20.24
N GLN A 11 24.19 21.99 -19.06
CA GLN A 11 23.21 21.21 -18.34
C GLN A 11 22.08 22.15 -17.91
N PRO A 12 20.79 21.81 -18.11
CA PRO A 12 19.71 22.61 -17.57
C PRO A 12 19.81 22.59 -16.04
N PHE A 13 20.19 23.73 -15.45
CA PHE A 13 20.37 23.90 -14.01
C PHE A 13 19.04 23.81 -13.23
N PHE A 14 17.92 24.01 -13.92
CA PHE A 14 16.58 23.91 -13.34
C PHE A 14 16.06 22.47 -13.43
N SER A 15 16.36 21.67 -12.40
CA SER A 15 15.56 20.47 -12.14
C SER A 15 14.10 20.90 -11.88
N PRO A 16 13.09 20.23 -12.46
CA PRO A 16 11.69 20.57 -12.20
C PRO A 16 11.42 20.54 -10.70
N LEU A 17 10.75 21.57 -10.18
CA LEU A 17 10.36 21.68 -8.76
C LEU A 17 9.75 20.34 -8.31
N LYS A 18 10.44 19.64 -7.40
CA LYS A 18 9.97 18.38 -6.85
C LYS A 18 8.58 18.64 -6.24
N LYS A 19 7.55 17.98 -6.76
CA LYS A 19 6.21 18.03 -6.15
C LYS A 19 6.37 17.67 -4.68
N LYS A 20 5.74 18.47 -3.81
CA LYS A 20 5.77 18.25 -2.36
C LYS A 20 5.33 16.81 -2.08
N SER A 21 6.16 16.04 -1.37
CA SER A 21 5.82 14.66 -1.01
C SER A 21 4.57 14.68 -0.13
N GLU A 22 3.49 14.11 -0.62
CA GLU A 22 2.24 14.01 0.13
C GLU A 22 2.28 12.79 1.06
N ILE A 23 1.67 12.95 2.24
CA ILE A 23 1.52 11.86 3.21
C ILE A 23 0.19 11.16 2.92
N GLY A 24 0.28 9.87 2.59
CA GLY A 24 -0.87 9.00 2.40
C GLY A 24 -1.14 8.11 3.60
N THR A 25 -2.34 7.56 3.67
CA THR A 25 -2.71 6.48 4.60
C THR A 25 -3.15 5.26 3.81
N ILE A 26 -2.55 4.10 4.09
CA ILE A 26 -2.97 2.81 3.56
C ILE A 26 -3.78 2.08 4.61
N TYR A 27 -5.04 1.80 4.28
CA TYR A 27 -5.90 0.91 5.04
C TYR A 27 -5.73 -0.52 4.53
N LEU A 28 -5.27 -1.41 5.40
CA LEU A 28 -5.12 -2.84 5.16
C LEU A 28 -6.26 -3.59 5.87
N GLN A 29 -7.20 -4.14 5.11
CA GLN A 29 -8.22 -5.04 5.61
C GLN A 29 -7.82 -6.49 5.32
N SER A 30 -7.42 -7.22 6.35
CA SER A 30 -7.04 -8.61 6.28
C SER A 30 -8.13 -9.51 6.86
N THR A 31 -8.89 -10.15 5.97
CA THR A 31 -9.88 -11.18 6.33
C THR A 31 -9.31 -12.58 6.06
N ARG A 32 -9.99 -13.64 6.52
CA ARG A 32 -9.54 -15.02 6.26
C ARG A 32 -9.51 -15.38 4.77
N ASN A 33 -10.34 -14.73 3.94
CA ASN A 33 -10.56 -15.12 2.55
C ASN A 33 -9.95 -14.14 1.54
N ASN A 34 -9.59 -12.93 1.98
CA ASN A 34 -9.10 -11.87 1.10
C ASN A 34 -8.35 -10.80 1.89
N THR A 35 -7.42 -10.14 1.20
CA THR A 35 -6.72 -8.94 1.64
C THR A 35 -7.05 -7.79 0.69
N ILE A 36 -7.55 -6.70 1.27
CA ILE A 36 -7.93 -5.49 0.55
C ILE A 36 -7.07 -4.34 1.09
N LEU A 37 -6.52 -3.56 0.19
CA LEU A 37 -5.69 -2.41 0.48
C LEU A 37 -6.30 -1.19 -0.19
N THR A 38 -6.42 -0.11 0.57
CA THR A 38 -6.97 1.16 0.08
C THR A 38 -6.00 2.28 0.42
N LEU A 39 -5.57 3.02 -0.60
CA LEU A 39 -4.75 4.21 -0.47
C LEU A 39 -5.65 5.43 -0.38
N VAL A 40 -5.42 6.25 0.63
CA VAL A 40 -6.23 7.41 0.97
C VAL A 40 -5.33 8.60 1.26
N ASP A 41 -5.74 9.80 0.87
CA ASP A 41 -5.05 11.04 1.25
C ASP A 41 -5.24 11.36 2.74
N HIS A 42 -4.50 12.35 3.23
CA HIS A 42 -4.75 12.96 4.54
C HIS A 42 -6.20 13.46 4.71
N GLN A 43 -6.85 13.90 3.63
CA GLN A 43 -8.24 14.38 3.66
C GLN A 43 -9.30 13.27 3.70
N GLY A 44 -8.91 12.00 3.61
CA GLY A 44 -9.86 10.88 3.59
C GLY A 44 -10.35 10.50 2.19
N ASN A 45 -9.86 11.15 1.13
CA ASN A 45 -10.21 10.83 -0.25
C ASN A 45 -9.47 9.58 -0.75
N GLY A 46 -10.21 8.58 -1.23
CA GLY A 46 -9.64 7.35 -1.78
C GLY A 46 -8.97 7.60 -3.13
N LYS A 47 -7.66 7.37 -3.22
CA LYS A 47 -6.89 7.51 -4.47
C LYS A 47 -6.79 6.25 -5.28
N GLY A 48 -6.81 5.10 -4.61
CA GLY A 48 -6.65 3.81 -5.24
C GLY A 48 -6.94 2.69 -4.28
N TRP A 49 -7.29 1.54 -4.84
CA TRP A 49 -7.49 0.33 -4.08
C TRP A 49 -6.98 -0.86 -4.90
N ALA A 50 -6.53 -1.89 -4.20
CA ALA A 50 -6.25 -3.17 -4.80
C ALA A 50 -6.60 -4.26 -3.80
N SER A 51 -6.91 -5.44 -4.32
CA SER A 51 -7.12 -6.62 -3.51
C SER A 51 -6.45 -7.82 -4.16
N SER A 52 -6.31 -8.90 -3.41
CA SER A 52 -5.85 -10.16 -3.97
C SER A 52 -6.72 -10.62 -5.14
N GLY A 53 -8.04 -10.37 -5.08
CA GLY A 53 -8.95 -10.60 -6.21
C GLY A 53 -8.70 -9.70 -7.41
N SER A 54 -8.41 -8.42 -7.20
CA SER A 54 -8.16 -7.44 -8.27
C SER A 54 -6.93 -7.76 -9.13
N ILE A 55 -5.99 -8.54 -8.60
CA ILE A 55 -4.78 -8.98 -9.32
C ILE A 55 -5.02 -10.25 -10.13
N GLY A 56 -6.16 -10.92 -9.92
CA GLY A 56 -6.54 -12.13 -10.65
C GLY A 56 -6.48 -13.41 -9.83
N PHE A 57 -6.17 -13.35 -8.52
CA PHE A 57 -6.30 -14.53 -7.68
C PHE A 57 -7.78 -14.85 -7.44
N GLN A 58 -8.14 -16.12 -7.60
CA GLN A 58 -9.52 -16.59 -7.49
C GLN A 58 -9.68 -17.60 -6.34
N HIS A 59 -10.89 -17.68 -5.79
CA HIS A 59 -11.26 -18.67 -4.77
C HIS A 59 -10.29 -18.69 -3.57
N SER A 60 -9.87 -19.87 -3.12
CA SER A 60 -8.93 -20.07 -2.02
C SER A 60 -7.55 -19.46 -2.25
N ARG A 61 -7.15 -19.21 -3.50
CA ARG A 61 -5.86 -18.58 -3.78
C ARG A 61 -5.78 -17.14 -3.28
N LYS A 62 -6.94 -16.47 -3.07
CA LYS A 62 -7.03 -15.11 -2.50
C LYS A 62 -6.63 -15.02 -1.04
N SER A 63 -6.68 -16.11 -0.27
CA SER A 63 -6.33 -16.11 1.16
C SER A 63 -4.83 -16.32 1.42
N THR A 64 -4.04 -16.52 0.36
CA THR A 64 -2.60 -16.79 0.48
C THR A 64 -1.81 -15.52 0.79
N THR A 65 -0.69 -15.67 1.50
CA THR A 65 0.22 -14.56 1.83
C THR A 65 0.87 -13.95 0.59
N TYR A 66 1.09 -14.76 -0.44
CA TYR A 66 1.62 -14.34 -1.74
C TYR A 66 0.64 -13.41 -2.47
N ALA A 67 -0.64 -13.77 -2.50
CA ALA A 67 -1.66 -12.92 -3.12
C ALA A 67 -1.82 -11.57 -2.38
N ALA A 68 -1.59 -11.55 -1.07
CA ALA A 68 -1.58 -10.33 -0.26
C ALA A 68 -0.35 -9.45 -0.52
N GLN A 69 0.81 -10.07 -0.76
CA GLN A 69 2.04 -9.37 -1.14
C GLN A 69 1.86 -8.70 -2.52
N ALA A 70 1.37 -9.43 -3.51
CA ALA A 70 1.14 -8.86 -4.84
C ALA A 70 0.18 -7.65 -4.80
N ALA A 71 -0.87 -7.72 -3.96
CA ALA A 71 -1.79 -6.60 -3.72
C ALA A 71 -1.10 -5.36 -3.15
N ALA A 72 -0.21 -5.57 -2.18
CA ALA A 72 0.59 -4.50 -1.59
C ALA A 72 1.57 -3.87 -2.60
N GLU A 73 2.24 -4.67 -3.41
CA GLU A 73 3.14 -4.16 -4.45
C GLU A 73 2.40 -3.31 -5.49
N ASN A 74 1.19 -3.71 -5.88
CA ASN A 74 0.38 -2.93 -6.82
C ASN A 74 -0.05 -1.58 -6.22
N ILE A 75 -0.52 -1.57 -4.97
CA ILE A 75 -0.84 -0.31 -4.27
C ILE A 75 0.37 0.58 -4.11
N ALA A 76 1.53 0.02 -3.77
CA ALA A 76 2.75 0.81 -3.66
C ALA A 76 3.14 1.45 -4.99
N LYS A 77 3.03 0.72 -6.10
CA LYS A 77 3.24 1.28 -7.44
C LYS A 77 2.25 2.42 -7.74
N GLN A 78 0.99 2.29 -7.34
CA GLN A 78 0.00 3.36 -7.49
C GLN A 78 0.35 4.58 -6.63
N ALA A 79 0.77 4.39 -5.38
CA ALA A 79 1.19 5.47 -4.49
C ALA A 79 2.38 6.26 -5.05
N ILE A 80 3.42 5.56 -5.53
CA ILE A 80 4.61 6.17 -6.14
C ILE A 80 4.23 6.98 -7.39
N LYS A 81 3.34 6.45 -8.24
CA LYS A 81 2.85 7.18 -9.43
C LYS A 81 2.13 8.48 -9.07
N LEU A 82 1.47 8.51 -7.92
CA LEU A 82 0.77 9.69 -7.41
C LEU A 82 1.70 10.69 -6.68
N GLY A 83 2.96 10.33 -6.45
CA GLY A 83 3.92 11.17 -5.70
C GLY A 83 3.82 11.04 -4.18
N ILE A 84 3.24 9.94 -3.68
CA ILE A 84 3.14 9.64 -2.26
C ILE A 84 4.35 8.78 -1.86
N ASP A 85 5.32 9.41 -1.19
CA ASP A 85 6.54 8.74 -0.73
C ASP A 85 6.41 8.22 0.72
N THR A 86 5.58 8.90 1.51
CA THR A 86 5.42 8.66 2.96
C THR A 86 4.02 8.18 3.26
N VAL A 87 3.91 7.10 4.03
CA VAL A 87 2.63 6.42 4.27
C VAL A 87 2.44 6.01 5.73
N ASN A 88 1.22 6.20 6.21
CA ASN A 88 0.73 5.63 7.46
C ASN A 88 -0.02 4.32 7.19
N ILE A 89 0.24 3.25 7.95
CA ILE A 89 -0.44 1.98 7.72
C ILE A 89 -1.42 1.71 8.86
N ILE A 90 -2.70 1.54 8.50
CA ILE A 90 -3.77 1.17 9.43
C ILE A 90 -4.27 -0.23 9.08
N MET A 91 -4.11 -1.17 10.01
CA MET A 91 -4.48 -2.57 9.80
C MET A 91 -5.79 -2.92 10.49
N LYS A 92 -6.62 -3.72 9.83
CA LYS A 92 -7.89 -4.25 10.36
C LYS A 92 -7.98 -5.75 10.10
N GLY A 93 -8.25 -6.53 11.15
CA GLY A 93 -8.53 -7.96 11.05
C GLY A 93 -7.33 -8.88 11.26
N LEU A 94 -7.63 -10.17 11.41
CA LEU A 94 -6.71 -11.26 11.79
C LEU A 94 -6.41 -12.22 10.62
N GLY A 95 -6.49 -11.76 9.37
CA GLY A 95 -6.21 -12.59 8.19
C GLY A 95 -4.72 -12.85 7.96
N TYR A 96 -4.40 -13.95 7.25
CA TYR A 96 -3.04 -14.42 7.01
C TYR A 96 -2.14 -13.43 6.25
N GLY A 97 -2.72 -12.59 5.37
CA GLY A 97 -1.97 -11.65 4.54
C GLY A 97 -1.44 -10.40 5.26
N LYS A 98 -1.67 -10.27 6.57
CA LYS A 98 -1.40 -9.02 7.31
C LYS A 98 0.08 -8.62 7.30
N GLN A 99 0.94 -9.52 7.80
CA GLN A 99 2.37 -9.27 7.90
C GLN A 99 3.06 -9.26 6.52
N SER A 100 2.59 -10.08 5.57
CA SER A 100 3.19 -10.11 4.23
C SER A 100 2.94 -8.81 3.47
N SER A 101 1.74 -8.24 3.56
CA SER A 101 1.44 -6.93 2.95
C SER A 101 2.28 -5.81 3.53
N VAL A 102 2.46 -5.74 4.86
CA VAL A 102 3.31 -4.71 5.49
C VAL A 102 4.77 -4.82 5.02
N ARG A 103 5.31 -6.05 4.99
CA ARG A 103 6.68 -6.29 4.47
C ARG A 103 6.81 -5.89 3.02
N ALA A 104 5.80 -6.15 2.19
CA ALA A 104 5.79 -5.79 0.78
C ALA A 104 5.78 -4.27 0.58
N LEU A 105 4.95 -3.53 1.34
CA LEU A 105 4.92 -2.07 1.31
C LEU A 105 6.27 -1.46 1.72
N TYR A 106 6.94 -2.05 2.71
CA TYR A 106 8.29 -1.61 3.11
C TYR A 106 9.31 -1.87 1.99
N LYS A 107 9.30 -3.07 1.40
CA LYS A 107 10.19 -3.44 0.29
C LYS A 107 9.99 -2.60 -0.97
N SER A 108 8.78 -2.10 -1.21
CA SER A 108 8.48 -1.27 -2.38
C SER A 108 9.03 0.16 -2.32
N GLY A 109 9.70 0.55 -1.23
CA GLY A 109 10.35 1.86 -1.12
C GLY A 109 9.47 2.97 -0.53
N LEU A 110 8.30 2.63 0.03
CA LEU A 110 7.48 3.58 0.76
C LEU A 110 8.04 3.80 2.17
N LYS A 111 8.12 5.06 2.60
CA LYS A 111 8.53 5.41 3.96
C LYS A 111 7.34 5.26 4.90
N VAL A 112 7.36 4.22 5.73
CA VAL A 112 6.32 3.97 6.73
C VAL A 112 6.60 4.82 7.96
N ILE A 113 5.68 5.72 8.32
CA ILE A 113 5.82 6.58 9.52
C ILE A 113 5.36 5.83 10.78
N TYR A 114 4.15 5.30 10.75
CA TYR A 114 3.61 4.49 11.83
C TYR A 114 2.72 3.37 11.32
N LEU A 115 2.62 2.33 12.14
CA LEU A 115 1.80 1.14 11.92
C LEU A 115 0.84 1.01 13.10
N VAL A 116 -0.47 1.09 12.84
CA VAL A 116 -1.50 1.00 13.88
C VAL A 116 -2.49 -0.10 13.53
N GLU A 117 -2.84 -0.92 14.51
CA GLU A 117 -3.91 -1.91 14.39
C GLU A 117 -5.24 -1.35 14.94
N LYS A 118 -6.26 -1.30 14.09
CA LYS A 118 -7.66 -0.95 14.41
C LYS A 118 -8.59 -2.13 14.13
N THR A 119 -8.28 -3.31 14.67
CA THR A 119 -9.19 -4.46 14.60
C THR A 119 -10.36 -4.25 15.57
N PRO A 120 -11.62 -4.29 15.12
CA PRO A 120 -12.76 -4.03 15.99
C PRO A 120 -12.94 -5.17 16.99
N ILE A 121 -12.93 -4.85 18.28
CA ILE A 121 -13.25 -5.76 19.39
C ILE A 121 -14.59 -5.31 19.97
N PRO A 122 -15.67 -6.11 19.85
CA PRO A 122 -16.97 -5.74 20.39
C PRO A 122 -17.05 -6.02 21.90
N TYR A 123 -17.64 -5.09 22.66
CA TYR A 123 -17.95 -5.27 24.09
C TYR A 123 -19.31 -5.98 24.25
N ASN A 124 -19.35 -7.30 24.06
CA ASN A 124 -20.56 -8.13 24.18
C ASN A 124 -21.79 -7.58 23.40
N GLY A 125 -21.57 -7.07 22.19
CA GLY A 125 -22.62 -6.54 21.31
C GLY A 125 -23.43 -7.64 20.61
N CYS A 126 -23.58 -7.53 19.28
CA CYS A 126 -24.37 -8.51 18.52
C CYS A 126 -23.86 -9.95 18.68
N ARG A 127 -24.79 -10.89 18.83
CA ARG A 127 -24.49 -12.32 18.94
C ARG A 127 -23.75 -12.83 17.70
N PRO A 128 -22.57 -13.47 17.83
CA PRO A 128 -21.86 -14.02 16.69
C PRO A 128 -22.62 -15.21 16.07
N PRO A 129 -22.43 -15.49 14.76
CA PRO A 129 -23.04 -16.64 14.11
C PRO A 129 -22.72 -17.95 14.82
N LYS A 130 -23.69 -18.89 14.79
CA LYS A 130 -23.51 -20.23 15.36
C LYS A 130 -22.26 -20.88 14.79
N LYS A 131 -21.47 -21.54 15.64
CA LYS A 131 -20.29 -22.31 15.23
C LYS A 131 -20.70 -23.31 14.15
N ARG A 132 -20.05 -23.24 12.99
CA ARG A 132 -20.32 -24.14 11.86
C ARG A 132 -19.99 -25.58 12.28
N ARG A 133 -20.93 -26.50 12.06
CA ARG A 133 -20.69 -27.95 12.13
C ARG A 133 -19.85 -28.30 10.91
N LYS A 134 -18.65 -28.83 11.13
CA LYS A 134 -17.86 -29.45 10.05
C LYS A 134 -18.23 -30.91 9.98
#